data_AF-A0A3D6DZ26-F1
#
_entry.id   AF-A0A3D6DZ26-F1
#
_cell.length_a   1.000
_cell.length_b   1.000
_cell.length_c   1.000
_cell.angle_alpha   90.00
_cell.angle_beta   90.00
_cell.angle_gamma   90.00
#
_symmetry.space_group_name_H-M   'P 1'
#
loop_
_entity.id
_entity.type
_entity.pdbx_description
1 polymer ?
#
loop_
_entity_poly.entity_id
_entity_poly.type
_entity_poly.pdbx_seq_one_letter_code
_entity_poly.pdbx_strand_id
1 'polypeptide(L)' 'TDTGGSIRQPAALCNLTGMKPTYGVVSRYGMIAFASSLDQAGPLARSAADCALLLNTMAG' A
#
# COMPACT_ATOMS: atom_id res chain seq x y z
N THR A 1 -5.61 -1.04 0.71
CA THR A 1 -5.35 0.31 0.16
C THR A 1 -5.14 1.26 1.31
N ASP A 2 -4.48 2.39 1.12
CA ASP A 2 -4.30 3.43 2.13
C ASP A 2 -4.80 4.74 1.54
N THR A 3 -5.82 5.29 2.18
CA THR A 3 -6.36 6.62 1.86
C THR A 3 -6.09 7.58 3.01
N GLY A 4 -6.46 7.17 4.22
CA GLY A 4 -6.21 7.91 5.47
C GLY A 4 -5.27 7.21 6.44
N GLY A 5 -4.60 6.12 6.05
CA GLY A 5 -3.78 5.29 6.94
C GLY A 5 -4.09 3.80 6.92
N SER A 6 -5.00 3.33 6.07
CA SER A 6 -5.53 1.96 6.11
C SER A 6 -4.52 0.85 5.74
N ILE A 7 -3.29 1.17 5.34
CA ILE A 7 -2.17 0.20 5.30
C ILE A 7 -1.31 0.36 6.56
N ARG A 8 -0.89 1.59 6.88
CA ARG A 8 0.10 1.85 7.93
C ARG A 8 -0.43 1.63 9.34
N GLN A 9 -1.67 2.02 9.62
CA GLN A 9 -2.31 1.86 10.92
C GLN A 9 -2.44 0.38 11.33
N PRO A 10 -3.06 -0.50 10.52
CA PRO A 10 -3.14 -1.92 10.88
C PRO A 10 -1.76 -2.59 10.94
N ALA A 11 -0.79 -2.16 10.10
CA ALA A 11 0.57 -2.69 10.16
C ALA A 11 1.20 -2.48 11.56
N ALA A 12 1.08 -1.27 12.10
CA ALA A 12 1.59 -0.93 13.43
C ALA A 12 0.87 -1.71 14.55
N LEU A 13 -0.43 -1.97 14.42
CA LEU A 13 -1.23 -2.68 15.42
C LEU A 13 -1.08 -4.20 15.38
N CYS A 14 -0.64 -4.76 14.25
CA CYS A 14 -0.56 -6.20 14.03
C CYS A 14 0.87 -6.73 13.86
N ASN A 15 1.89 -5.94 14.25
CA ASN A 15 3.31 -6.31 14.13
C ASN A 15 3.71 -6.70 12.69
N LEU A 16 3.31 -5.86 11.72
CA LEU A 16 3.67 -6.01 10.31
C LEU A 16 4.36 -4.74 9.80
N THR A 17 5.07 -4.88 8.69
CA THR A 17 5.50 -3.75 7.88
C THR A 17 4.44 -3.44 6.84
N GLY A 18 4.03 -2.18 6.73
CA GLY A 18 3.06 -1.71 5.74
C GLY A 18 3.59 -0.50 4.98
N MET A 19 3.60 -0.58 3.65
CA MET A 19 4.12 0.49 2.80
C MET A 19 3.00 1.13 1.99
N LYS A 20 2.80 2.43 2.20
CA LYS A 20 1.99 3.28 1.31
C LYS A 20 2.93 3.93 0.28
N PRO A 21 2.87 3.57 -1.01
CA PRO A 21 3.73 4.18 -2.01
C PRO A 21 3.29 5.62 -2.33
N THR A 22 4.11 6.30 -3.14
CA THR A 22 3.74 7.57 -3.77
C THR A 22 2.53 7.36 -4.68
N TYR A 23 1.63 8.35 -4.73
CA TYR A 23 0.46 8.29 -5.60
C TYR A 23 0.87 8.09 -7.06
N GLY A 24 0.24 7.13 -7.73
CA GLY A 24 0.53 6.78 -9.12
C GLY A 24 1.60 5.71 -9.33
N VAL A 25 2.33 5.27 -8.30
CA VAL A 25 3.33 4.20 -8.43
C VAL A 25 2.68 2.85 -8.77
N VAL A 26 1.51 2.58 -8.19
CA VAL A 26 0.74 1.35 -8.43
C VAL A 26 -0.56 1.74 -9.11
N SER A 27 -0.86 1.12 -10.26
CA SER A 27 -2.14 1.29 -10.94
C SER A 27 -3.33 1.05 -10.00
N ARG A 28 -4.37 1.85 -10.22
CA ARG A 28 -5.64 1.78 -9.47
C ARG A 28 -6.78 1.25 -10.33
N TYR A 29 -6.46 0.76 -11.52
CA TYR A 29 -7.45 0.17 -12.42
C TYR A 29 -8.13 -1.04 -11.75
N GLY A 30 -9.47 -1.06 -11.74
CA GLY A 30 -10.26 -2.10 -11.09
C GLY A 30 -10.45 -1.95 -9.58
N MET A 31 -9.89 -0.91 -8.95
CA MET A 31 -10.08 -0.65 -7.52
C MET A 31 -11.36 0.17 -7.28
N ILE A 32 -12.14 -0.18 -6.25
CA ILE A 32 -13.24 0.67 -5.78
C ILE A 32 -12.63 1.87 -5.04
N ALA A 33 -12.93 3.07 -5.53
CA ALA A 33 -12.39 4.30 -4.95
C ALA A 33 -13.12 4.71 -3.67
N PHE A 34 -12.37 5.21 -2.69
CA PHE A 34 -12.92 5.94 -1.55
C PHE A 34 -12.67 7.44 -1.71
N ALA A 35 -11.41 7.83 -1.95
CA ALA A 35 -11.06 9.18 -2.38
C ALA A 35 -10.05 9.09 -3.52
N SER A 36 -10.52 9.24 -4.75
CA SER A 36 -9.74 8.94 -5.97
C SER A 36 -8.43 9.72 -6.11
N SER A 37 -8.23 10.85 -5.44
CA SER A 37 -6.95 11.58 -5.44
C SER A 37 -5.98 11.11 -4.34
N LEU A 38 -6.45 10.29 -3.41
CA LEU A 38 -5.74 9.90 -2.18
C LEU A 38 -5.59 8.38 -1.99
N ASP A 39 -6.26 7.55 -2.79
CA ASP A 39 -6.15 6.10 -2.66
C ASP A 39 -4.81 5.58 -3.21
N GLN A 40 -4.07 4.78 -2.42
CA GLN A 40 -2.92 4.00 -2.90
C GLN A 40 -3.05 2.52 -2.54
N ALA A 41 -2.81 1.63 -3.51
CA ALA A 41 -2.52 0.24 -3.22
C ALA A 41 -1.07 0.11 -2.75
N GLY A 42 -0.79 -0.80 -1.82
CA GLY A 42 0.55 -1.00 -1.28
C GLY A 42 0.63 -2.29 -0.45
N PRO A 43 1.84 -2.84 -0.26
CA PRO A 43 2.03 -4.14 0.36
C PRO A 43 1.98 -4.09 1.90
N LEU A 44 1.56 -5.22 2.48
CA LEU A 44 1.74 -5.59 3.88
C LEU A 44 2.57 -6.87 3.93
N ALA A 45 3.64 -6.88 4.73
CA ALA A 45 4.52 -8.03 4.87
C ALA A 45 5.17 -8.08 6.26
N ARG A 46 5.92 -9.14 6.55
CA ARG A 46 6.63 -9.31 7.84
C ARG A 46 7.89 -8.44 7.95
N SER A 47 8.43 -7.98 6.83
CA SER A 47 9.65 -7.16 6.80
C SER A 47 9.59 -6.09 5.72
N ALA A 48 10.43 -5.07 5.87
CA ALA A 48 10.60 -4.03 4.85
C ALA A 48 11.14 -4.58 3.52
N ALA A 49 12.01 -5.59 3.57
CA ALA A 49 12.54 -6.25 2.37
C ALA A 49 11.44 -6.96 1.57
N ASP A 50 10.52 -7.65 2.24
CA ASP A 50 9.39 -8.31 1.59
C ASP A 50 8.42 -7.28 0.99
N CYS A 51 8.16 -6.17 1.68
CA CYS A 51 7.38 -5.06 1.14
C CYS A 51 8.05 -4.48 -0.13
N ALA A 52 9.36 -4.32 -0.14
CA ALA A 52 10.10 -3.82 -1.31
C ALA A 52 9.99 -4.79 -2.50
N LEU A 53 10.10 -6.09 -2.26
CA LEU A 53 9.95 -7.12 -3.31
C LEU A 53 8.56 -7.07 -3.95
N LEU A 54 7.50 -7.03 -3.13
CA LEU A 54 6.12 -6.94 -3.60
C LEU A 54 5.87 -5.62 -4.32
N LEU A 55 6.31 -4.49 -3.75
CA LEU A 55 6.12 -3.20 -4.39
C LEU A 55 6.78 -3.14 -5.77
N ASN A 56 7.97 -3.73 -5.93
CA ASN A 56 8.65 -3.78 -7.22
C ASN A 56 7.84 -4.54 -8.29
N THR A 57 7.07 -5.57 -7.90
CA THR A 57 6.17 -6.28 -8.82
C THR A 57 4.84 -5.57 -9.09
N MET A 58 4.39 -4.73 -8.14
CA MET A 58 3.14 -3.99 -8.25
C MET A 58 3.30 -2.66 -8.98
N ALA A 59 4.52 -2.10 -8.97
CA ALA A 59 4.82 -0.81 -9.56
C ALA A 59 4.71 -0.88 -11.09
N GLY A 60 4.01 0.10 -11.67
CA GLY A 60 3.63 0.12 -13.08
C GLY A 60 2.27 0.75 -13.31
#